data_AF-A0A0C2Z9K9-F1
#
_entry.id   AF-A0A0C2Z9K9-F1
#
_cell.length_a   1.000
_cell.length_b   1.000
_cell.length_c   1.000
_cell.angle_alpha   90.00
_cell.angle_beta   90.00
_cell.angle_gamma   90.00
#
_symmetry.space_group_name_H-M   'P 1'
#
loop_
_entity.id
_entity.type
_entity.pdbx_description
1 polymer ?
#
loop_
_entity_poly.entity_id
_entity_poly.type
_entity_poly.pdbx_seq_one_letter_code
_entity_poly.pdbx_strand_id
1 'polypeptide(L)'
;MNFLNFIWNKLLIVLQFILVFTFIIFEEIIWEGLAKPIYLKIESFRILHKLELAIIKSNRYILLIFFTLFLLGVEGAGLIAGLFFVQGKVLLGALLYVAKIPIAGFTFWLFKVGQKKLLSFAWFAWAYAKIMAGFYWIKALSIYQNTLKKTAILKEKFKAMVTIIKLKYFSKEGRFVRELKSFYSYIKNIKSRKS
;
A
#
# COMPACT_ATOMS: atom_id res chain seq x y z
N MET A 1 -42.59 0.09 -3.22
CA MET A 1 -41.19 0.27 -3.67
C MET A 1 -40.34 1.21 -2.78
N ASN A 2 -40.93 2.13 -2.00
CA ASN A 2 -40.13 3.09 -1.19
C ASN A 2 -39.41 2.48 0.03
N PHE A 3 -39.96 1.42 0.64
CA PHE A 3 -39.38 0.81 1.85
C PHE A 3 -38.08 0.01 1.56
N LEU A 4 -38.07 -0.75 0.47
CA LEU A 4 -36.87 -1.48 0.01
C LEU A 4 -35.74 -0.52 -0.38
N ASN A 5 -36.06 0.57 -1.10
CA ASN A 5 -35.08 1.60 -1.46
C ASN A 5 -34.50 2.31 -0.22
N PHE A 6 -35.32 2.54 0.81
CA PHE A 6 -34.86 3.12 2.07
C PHE A 6 -33.89 2.21 2.83
N ILE A 7 -34.20 0.92 2.94
CA ILE A 7 -33.32 -0.08 3.56
C ILE A 7 -32.02 -0.21 2.76
N TRP A 8 -32.12 -0.31 1.44
CA TRP A 8 -30.96 -0.44 0.55
C TRP A 8 -30.02 0.78 0.67
N ASN A 9 -30.55 1.99 0.68
CA ASN A 9 -29.75 3.20 0.86
C ASN A 9 -29.06 3.23 2.21
N LYS A 10 -29.75 2.86 3.31
CA LYS A 10 -29.10 2.75 4.63
C LYS A 10 -27.97 1.72 4.65
N LEU A 11 -28.18 0.56 4.04
CA LEU A 11 -27.21 -0.53 4.01
C LEU A 11 -25.97 -0.14 3.18
N LEU A 12 -26.17 0.53 2.05
CA LEU A 12 -25.11 1.11 1.24
C LEU A 12 -24.32 2.17 2.00
N ILE A 13 -24.98 3.05 2.76
CA ILE A 13 -24.30 4.07 3.58
C ILE A 13 -23.43 3.40 4.66
N VAL A 14 -23.93 2.37 5.34
CA VAL A 14 -23.17 1.64 6.36
C VAL A 14 -21.97 0.93 5.75
N LEU A 15 -22.16 0.26 4.60
CA LEU A 15 -21.07 -0.40 3.89
C LEU A 15 -20.01 0.61 3.41
N GLN A 16 -20.44 1.72 2.81
CA GLN A 16 -19.56 2.81 2.41
C GLN A 16 -18.79 3.39 3.59
N PHE A 17 -19.46 3.55 4.74
CA PHE A 17 -18.80 4.02 5.95
C PHE A 17 -17.69 3.07 6.39
N ILE A 18 -17.94 1.76 6.47
CA ILE A 18 -16.93 0.76 6.85
C ILE A 18 -15.75 0.77 5.86
N LEU A 19 -16.03 0.83 4.57
CA LEU A 19 -15.00 0.85 3.53
C LEU A 19 -14.14 2.11 3.64
N VAL A 20 -14.77 3.27 3.71
CA VAL A 20 -14.08 4.56 3.88
C VAL A 20 -13.28 4.56 5.17
N PHE A 21 -13.83 3.98 6.24
CA PHE A 21 -13.15 3.86 7.53
C PHE A 21 -11.84 3.06 7.41
N THR A 22 -11.92 1.85 6.88
CA THR A 22 -10.76 0.98 6.65
C THR A 22 -9.73 1.64 5.73
N PHE A 23 -10.20 2.29 4.66
CA PHE A 23 -9.33 2.98 3.73
C PHE A 23 -8.54 4.11 4.39
N ILE A 24 -9.19 4.98 5.16
CA ILE A 24 -8.50 6.13 5.78
C ILE A 24 -7.45 5.63 6.78
N ILE A 25 -7.71 4.50 7.45
CA ILE A 25 -6.71 3.84 8.29
C ILE A 25 -5.50 3.39 7.48
N PHE A 26 -5.72 2.70 6.38
CA PHE A 26 -4.62 2.31 5.51
C PHE A 26 -3.93 3.52 4.88
N GLU A 27 -4.66 4.58 4.54
CA GLU A 27 -4.11 5.80 3.97
C GLU A 27 -3.10 6.41 4.92
N GLU A 28 -3.47 6.73 6.16
CA GLU A 28 -2.54 7.34 7.11
C GLU A 28 -1.32 6.44 7.40
N ILE A 29 -1.50 5.12 7.52
CA ILE A 29 -0.41 4.17 7.81
C ILE A 29 0.53 3.95 6.61
N ILE A 30 -0.03 3.71 5.42
CA ILE A 30 0.74 3.42 4.20
C ILE A 30 1.30 4.71 3.61
N TRP A 31 0.62 5.84 3.76
CA TRP A 31 1.05 7.12 3.22
C TRP A 31 2.36 7.59 3.83
N GLU A 32 2.44 7.66 5.15
CA GLU A 32 3.65 8.14 5.82
C GLU A 32 4.83 7.17 5.65
N GLY A 33 4.56 5.87 5.56
CA GLY A 33 5.61 4.84 5.45
C GLY A 33 6.13 4.60 4.04
N LEU A 34 5.25 4.40 3.06
CA LEU A 34 5.58 3.87 1.74
C LEU A 34 5.15 4.79 0.59
N ALA A 35 3.95 5.38 0.64
CA ALA A 35 3.43 6.08 -0.53
C ALA A 35 4.03 7.47 -0.71
N LYS A 36 4.31 8.24 0.35
CA LYS A 36 4.95 9.57 0.25
C LYS A 36 6.29 9.55 -0.52
N PRO A 37 7.27 8.68 -0.22
CA PRO A 37 8.53 8.65 -0.96
C PRO A 37 8.41 8.15 -2.40
N ILE A 38 7.40 7.31 -2.68
CA ILE A 38 7.12 6.82 -4.04
C ILE A 38 6.40 7.91 -4.85
N TYR A 39 5.42 8.57 -4.26
CA TYR A 39 4.67 9.67 -4.87
C TYR A 39 5.60 10.80 -5.29
N LEU A 40 6.51 11.26 -4.41
CA LEU A 40 7.48 12.31 -4.75
C LEU A 40 8.40 11.94 -5.92
N LYS A 41 8.63 10.64 -6.18
CA LYS A 41 9.40 10.18 -7.34
C LYS A 41 8.59 10.05 -8.62
N ILE A 42 7.27 9.89 -8.50
CA ILE A 42 6.36 9.65 -9.64
C ILE A 42 5.57 10.91 -10.02
N GLU A 43 5.51 11.91 -9.15
CA GLU A 43 4.86 13.21 -9.38
C GLU A 43 5.41 13.94 -10.63
N SER A 44 6.66 13.65 -11.04
CA SER A 44 7.25 14.21 -12.27
C SER A 44 6.69 13.63 -13.58
N PHE A 45 5.84 12.61 -13.55
CA PHE A 45 5.30 11.99 -14.76
C PHE A 45 4.10 12.76 -15.32
N ARG A 46 4.25 13.26 -16.55
CA ARG A 46 3.26 14.06 -17.30
C ARG A 46 1.88 13.40 -17.46
N ILE A 47 1.79 12.07 -17.34
CA ILE A 47 0.55 11.29 -17.41
C ILE A 47 -0.30 11.49 -16.16
N LEU A 48 0.33 11.54 -14.96
CA LEU A 48 -0.39 11.79 -13.72
C LEU A 48 -1.06 13.16 -13.77
N HIS A 49 -0.35 14.19 -14.24
CA HIS A 49 -0.89 15.55 -14.30
C HIS A 49 -2.16 15.69 -15.16
N LYS A 50 -2.24 14.98 -16.31
CA LYS A 50 -3.47 14.97 -17.14
C LYS A 50 -4.64 14.32 -16.41
N LEU A 51 -4.40 13.21 -15.72
CA LEU A 51 -5.42 12.52 -14.92
C LEU A 51 -5.84 13.35 -13.70
N GLU A 52 -4.92 14.08 -13.06
CA GLU A 52 -5.24 15.00 -11.97
C GLU A 52 -6.20 16.09 -12.42
N LEU A 53 -5.91 16.73 -13.55
CA LEU A 53 -6.80 17.74 -14.12
C LEU A 53 -8.17 17.17 -14.46
N ALA A 54 -8.23 15.93 -14.97
CA ALA A 54 -9.51 15.26 -15.22
C ALA A 54 -10.30 15.02 -13.92
N ILE A 55 -9.65 14.55 -12.86
CA ILE A 55 -10.25 14.36 -11.53
C ILE A 55 -10.73 15.69 -10.93
N ILE A 56 -9.92 16.74 -11.05
CA ILE A 56 -10.22 18.10 -10.56
C ILE A 56 -11.34 18.75 -11.37
N LYS A 57 -11.56 18.38 -12.62
CA LYS A 57 -12.73 18.84 -13.41
C LYS A 57 -13.97 17.97 -13.24
N SER A 58 -13.83 16.74 -12.78
CA SER A 58 -14.93 15.78 -12.64
C SER A 58 -15.95 16.15 -11.54
N ASN A 59 -17.17 15.61 -11.60
CA ASN A 59 -18.16 15.81 -10.55
C ASN A 59 -17.76 15.06 -9.27
N ARG A 60 -18.03 15.64 -8.08
CA ARG A 60 -17.80 14.99 -6.78
C ARG A 60 -18.45 13.60 -6.65
N TYR A 61 -19.63 13.39 -7.24
CA TYR A 61 -20.30 12.09 -7.20
C TYR A 61 -19.61 11.04 -8.06
N ILE A 62 -19.14 11.43 -9.25
CA ILE A 62 -18.36 10.56 -10.15
C ILE A 62 -17.08 10.12 -9.45
N LEU A 63 -16.37 11.07 -8.85
CA LEU A 63 -15.18 10.80 -8.06
C LEU A 63 -15.46 9.83 -6.90
N LEU A 64 -16.56 10.03 -6.16
CA LEU A 64 -16.97 9.13 -5.09
C LEU A 64 -17.21 7.71 -5.61
N ILE A 65 -17.92 7.56 -6.74
CA ILE A 65 -18.19 6.24 -7.35
C ILE A 65 -16.89 5.54 -7.72
N PHE A 66 -16.00 6.22 -8.46
CA PHE A 66 -14.71 5.62 -8.84
C PHE A 66 -13.88 5.27 -7.62
N PHE A 67 -13.80 6.18 -6.65
CA PHE A 67 -13.07 5.95 -5.40
C PHE A 67 -13.61 4.72 -4.66
N THR A 68 -14.94 4.62 -4.47
CA THR A 68 -15.58 3.48 -3.82
C THR A 68 -15.39 2.18 -4.61
N LEU A 69 -15.44 2.23 -5.94
CA LEU A 69 -15.25 1.06 -6.81
C LEU A 69 -13.83 0.51 -6.70
N PHE A 70 -12.81 1.38 -6.79
CA PHE A 70 -11.42 0.95 -6.63
C PHE A 70 -11.16 0.44 -5.22
N LEU A 71 -11.71 1.10 -4.20
CA LEU A 71 -11.61 0.68 -2.82
C LEU A 71 -12.21 -0.72 -2.59
N LEU A 72 -13.43 -0.94 -3.07
CA LEU A 72 -14.08 -2.25 -3.04
C LEU A 72 -13.24 -3.32 -3.75
N GLY A 73 -12.65 -2.98 -4.90
CA GLY A 73 -11.78 -3.89 -5.64
C GLY A 73 -10.55 -4.31 -4.84
N VAL A 74 -9.87 -3.36 -4.19
CA VAL A 74 -8.66 -3.61 -3.39
C VAL A 74 -8.97 -4.42 -2.13
N GLU A 75 -10.03 -4.05 -1.41
CA GLU A 75 -10.47 -4.76 -0.21
C GLU A 75 -10.99 -6.17 -0.55
N GLY A 76 -11.80 -6.28 -1.60
CA GLY A 76 -12.30 -7.56 -2.12
C GLY A 76 -11.17 -8.49 -2.54
N ALA A 77 -10.17 -7.99 -3.27
CA ALA A 77 -8.98 -8.75 -3.61
C ALA A 77 -8.20 -9.19 -2.36
N GLY A 78 -8.17 -8.36 -1.31
CA GLY A 78 -7.60 -8.69 -0.01
C GLY A 78 -8.31 -9.85 0.68
N LEU A 79 -9.64 -9.81 0.72
CA LEU A 79 -10.46 -10.89 1.30
C LEU A 79 -10.29 -12.19 0.52
N ILE A 80 -10.31 -12.14 -0.82
CA ILE A 80 -10.10 -13.32 -1.67
C ILE A 80 -8.69 -13.90 -1.47
N ALA A 81 -7.66 -13.06 -1.35
CA ALA A 81 -6.31 -13.53 -1.04
C ALA A 81 -6.26 -14.22 0.33
N GLY A 82 -6.94 -13.66 1.33
CA GLY A 82 -7.14 -14.27 2.65
C GLY A 82 -7.79 -15.66 2.56
N LEU A 83 -8.86 -15.79 1.77
CA LEU A 83 -9.52 -17.08 1.53
C LEU A 83 -8.56 -18.09 0.89
N PHE A 84 -7.75 -17.69 -0.09
CA PHE A 84 -6.74 -18.58 -0.68
C PHE A 84 -5.68 -19.04 0.32
N PHE A 85 -5.26 -18.19 1.25
CA PHE A 85 -4.34 -18.61 2.32
C PHE A 85 -4.98 -19.67 3.22
N VAL A 86 -6.23 -19.47 3.66
CA VAL A 86 -6.95 -20.43 4.50
C VAL A 86 -7.16 -21.76 3.78
N GLN A 87 -7.38 -21.73 2.46
CA GLN A 87 -7.51 -22.93 1.62
C GLN A 87 -6.17 -23.62 1.31
N GLY A 88 -5.04 -23.14 1.84
CA GLY A 88 -3.70 -23.68 1.54
C GLY A 88 -3.16 -23.32 0.16
N LYS A 89 -3.87 -22.51 -0.63
CA LYS A 89 -3.44 -22.00 -1.96
C LYS A 89 -2.53 -20.78 -1.80
N VAL A 90 -1.44 -20.96 -1.07
CA VAL A 90 -0.55 -19.86 -0.62
C VAL A 90 0.01 -19.07 -1.80
N LEU A 91 0.43 -19.72 -2.88
CA LEU A 91 1.00 -19.04 -4.05
C LEU A 91 -0.01 -18.09 -4.74
N LEU A 92 -1.26 -18.55 -4.91
CA LEU A 92 -2.32 -17.73 -5.51
C LEU A 92 -2.72 -16.57 -4.58
N GLY A 93 -2.81 -16.84 -3.27
CA GLY A 93 -3.03 -15.80 -2.26
C GLY A 93 -1.94 -14.73 -2.29
N ALA A 94 -0.66 -15.14 -2.35
CA ALA A 94 0.48 -14.24 -2.41
C ALA A 94 0.49 -13.42 -3.71
N LEU A 95 0.26 -14.06 -4.87
CA LEU A 95 0.23 -13.38 -6.15
C LEU A 95 -0.88 -12.33 -6.21
N LEU A 96 -2.08 -12.67 -5.75
CA LEU A 96 -3.20 -11.73 -5.68
C LEU A 96 -2.93 -10.58 -4.70
N TYR A 97 -2.31 -10.87 -3.55
CA TYR A 97 -1.94 -9.86 -2.57
C TYR A 97 -0.88 -8.88 -3.08
N VAL A 98 0.10 -9.35 -3.86
CA VAL A 98 1.08 -8.48 -4.52
C VAL A 98 0.43 -7.68 -5.65
N ALA A 99 -0.41 -8.33 -6.46
CA ALA A 99 -1.08 -7.70 -7.60
C ALA A 99 -2.04 -6.56 -7.20
N LYS A 100 -2.61 -6.58 -5.99
CA LYS A 100 -3.46 -5.48 -5.52
C LYS A 100 -2.67 -4.23 -5.09
N ILE A 101 -1.37 -4.32 -4.85
CA ILE A 101 -0.54 -3.19 -4.35
C ILE A 101 -0.59 -1.97 -5.30
N PRO A 102 -0.39 -2.11 -6.62
CA PRO A 102 -0.50 -0.98 -7.55
C PRO A 102 -1.89 -0.33 -7.53
N ILE A 103 -2.95 -1.13 -7.42
CA ILE A 103 -4.34 -0.64 -7.38
C ILE A 103 -4.59 0.13 -6.08
N ALA A 104 -4.07 -0.37 -4.94
CA ALA A 104 -4.12 0.35 -3.67
C ALA A 104 -3.39 1.69 -3.76
N GLY A 105 -2.17 1.70 -4.34
CA GLY A 105 -1.41 2.92 -4.59
C GLY A 105 -2.18 3.94 -5.44
N PHE A 106 -2.82 3.49 -6.52
CA PHE A 106 -3.68 4.34 -7.35
C PHE A 106 -4.89 4.87 -6.58
N THR A 107 -5.51 4.06 -5.73
CA THR A 107 -6.67 4.46 -4.90
C THR A 107 -6.27 5.54 -3.89
N PHE A 108 -5.09 5.41 -3.26
CA PHE A 108 -4.54 6.45 -2.38
C PHE A 108 -4.26 7.75 -3.13
N TRP A 109 -3.65 7.65 -4.29
CA TRP A 109 -3.39 8.82 -5.12
C TRP A 109 -4.70 9.51 -5.56
N LEU A 110 -5.70 8.74 -6.03
CA LEU A 110 -7.02 9.24 -6.41
C LEU A 110 -7.69 9.97 -5.22
N PHE A 111 -7.60 9.41 -4.02
CA PHE A 111 -8.08 10.04 -2.81
C PHE A 111 -7.38 11.38 -2.55
N LYS A 112 -6.05 11.44 -2.62
CA LYS A 112 -5.29 12.68 -2.38
C LYS A 112 -5.68 13.80 -3.34
N VAL A 113 -5.69 13.50 -4.63
CA VAL A 113 -6.08 14.47 -5.68
C VAL A 113 -7.54 14.90 -5.51
N GLY A 114 -8.40 13.94 -5.21
CA GLY A 114 -9.83 14.12 -5.03
C GLY A 114 -10.27 14.63 -3.65
N GLN A 115 -9.35 14.80 -2.70
CA GLN A 115 -9.65 14.86 -1.28
C GLN A 115 -10.64 15.98 -0.94
N LYS A 116 -10.40 17.19 -1.46
CA LYS A 116 -11.29 18.34 -1.23
C LYS A 116 -12.73 18.07 -1.65
N LYS A 117 -12.94 17.34 -2.74
CA LYS A 117 -14.29 16.99 -3.25
C LYS A 117 -14.91 15.86 -2.45
N LEU A 118 -14.14 14.85 -2.06
CA LEU A 118 -14.62 13.75 -1.22
C LEU A 118 -15.01 14.26 0.18
N LEU A 119 -14.21 15.17 0.76
CA LEU A 119 -14.53 15.84 2.01
C LEU A 119 -15.70 16.85 1.90
N SER A 120 -16.19 17.16 0.70
CA SER A 120 -17.41 17.97 0.57
C SER A 120 -18.68 17.21 0.95
N PHE A 121 -18.61 15.88 1.07
CA PHE A 121 -19.69 15.05 1.59
C PHE A 121 -19.64 15.03 3.12
N ALA A 122 -20.68 15.52 3.79
CA ALA A 122 -20.70 15.66 5.25
C ALA A 122 -20.40 14.36 6.00
N TRP A 123 -20.98 13.23 5.57
CA TRP A 123 -20.74 11.92 6.18
C TRP A 123 -19.28 11.47 6.01
N PHE A 124 -18.68 11.75 4.84
CA PHE A 124 -17.30 11.40 4.52
C PHE A 124 -16.34 12.24 5.36
N ALA A 125 -16.59 13.55 5.43
CA ALA A 125 -15.82 14.47 6.25
C ALA A 125 -15.87 14.10 7.73
N TRP A 126 -17.06 13.74 8.24
CA TRP A 126 -17.23 13.29 9.61
C TRP A 126 -16.43 12.00 9.89
N ALA A 127 -16.53 11.01 9.01
CA ALA A 127 -15.77 9.76 9.12
C ALA A 127 -14.26 10.04 9.15
N TYR A 128 -13.78 10.86 8.21
CA TYR A 128 -12.38 11.26 8.13
C TYR A 128 -11.90 11.96 9.40
N ALA A 129 -12.64 12.94 9.91
CA ALA A 129 -12.28 13.65 11.13
C ALA A 129 -12.19 12.71 12.34
N LYS A 130 -13.13 11.78 12.50
CA LYS A 130 -13.11 10.80 13.60
C LYS A 130 -11.90 9.87 13.54
N ILE A 131 -11.54 9.41 12.34
CA ILE A 131 -10.40 8.52 12.16
C ILE A 131 -9.09 9.27 12.41
N MET A 132 -8.94 10.48 11.87
CA MET A 132 -7.76 11.31 12.12
C MET A 132 -7.60 11.61 13.61
N ALA A 133 -8.68 11.93 14.32
CA ALA A 133 -8.64 12.11 15.77
C ALA A 133 -8.15 10.84 16.50
N GLY A 134 -8.62 9.67 16.08
CA GLY A 134 -8.13 8.37 16.58
C GLY A 134 -6.64 8.17 16.31
N PHE A 135 -6.16 8.47 15.10
CA PHE A 135 -4.73 8.41 14.76
C PHE A 135 -3.88 9.34 15.60
N TYR A 136 -4.31 10.60 15.78
CA TYR A 136 -3.58 11.54 16.62
C TYR A 136 -3.52 11.08 18.07
N TRP A 137 -4.62 10.53 18.59
CA TRP A 137 -4.65 9.92 19.91
C TRP A 137 -3.68 8.74 20.03
N ILE A 138 -3.64 7.84 19.03
CA ILE A 138 -2.66 6.75 18.96
C ILE A 138 -1.22 7.27 18.91
N LYS A 139 -0.94 8.28 18.07
CA LYS A 139 0.39 8.89 17.94
C LYS A 139 0.84 9.60 19.23
N ALA A 140 -0.10 10.11 20.02
CA ALA A 140 0.16 10.77 21.30
C ALA A 140 0.49 9.77 22.43
N LEU A 141 0.06 8.51 22.33
CA LEU A 141 0.37 7.48 23.33
C LEU A 141 1.88 7.27 23.44
N SER A 142 2.39 7.28 24.68
CA SER A 142 3.81 7.04 24.97
C SER A 142 4.31 5.69 24.47
N ILE A 143 3.43 4.67 24.44
CA ILE A 143 3.71 3.34 23.87
C ILE A 143 4.07 3.44 22.39
N TYR A 144 3.32 4.23 21.61
CA TYR A 144 3.59 4.44 20.20
C TYR A 144 4.93 5.14 19.99
N GLN A 145 5.18 6.22 20.72
CA GLN A 145 6.44 6.98 20.64
C GLN A 145 7.67 6.14 21.05
N ASN A 146 7.55 5.37 22.13
CA ASN A 146 8.62 4.49 22.59
C ASN A 146 8.87 3.35 21.62
N THR A 147 7.83 2.81 20.98
CA THR A 147 7.96 1.80 19.95
C THR A 147 8.69 2.35 18.73
N LEU A 148 8.37 3.57 18.27
CA LEU A 148 9.09 4.23 17.18
C LEU A 148 10.57 4.44 17.48
N LYS A 149 10.91 4.86 18.72
CA LYS A 149 12.31 5.01 19.14
C LYS A 149 13.04 3.67 19.13
N LYS A 150 12.41 2.61 19.63
CA LYS A 150 12.98 1.24 19.64
C LYS A 150 13.16 0.69 18.22
N THR A 151 12.20 0.89 17.32
CA THR A 151 12.32 0.43 15.93
C THR A 151 13.39 1.20 15.16
N ALA A 152 13.57 2.51 15.40
CA ALA A 152 14.68 3.27 14.83
C ALA A 152 16.05 2.72 15.25
N ILE A 153 16.22 2.42 16.55
CA ILE A 153 17.44 1.78 17.07
C ILE A 153 17.66 0.41 16.43
N LEU A 154 16.60 -0.39 16.29
CA LEU A 154 16.69 -1.70 15.63
C LEU A 154 17.11 -1.59 14.16
N LYS A 155 16.57 -0.59 13.44
CA LYS A 155 16.88 -0.34 12.04
C LYS A 155 18.36 0.02 11.85
N GLU A 156 18.92 0.86 12.72
CA GLU A 156 20.34 1.18 12.70
C GLU A 156 21.21 -0.04 12.99
N LYS A 157 20.85 -0.86 13.99
CA LYS A 157 21.54 -2.13 14.26
C LYS A 157 21.50 -3.08 13.06
N PHE A 158 20.35 -3.20 12.41
CA PHE A 158 20.19 -4.02 11.22
C PHE A 158 21.03 -3.51 10.06
N LYS A 159 21.04 -2.19 9.81
CA LYS A 159 21.88 -1.56 8.78
C LYS A 159 23.37 -1.79 9.02
N ALA A 160 23.81 -1.68 10.27
CA ALA A 160 25.18 -2.00 10.67
C ALA A 160 25.49 -3.48 10.41
N MET A 161 24.60 -4.40 10.80
CA MET A 161 24.75 -5.83 10.54
C MET A 161 24.82 -6.16 9.05
N VAL A 162 23.93 -5.60 8.22
CA VAL A 162 23.96 -5.75 6.76
C VAL A 162 25.27 -5.23 6.19
N THR A 163 25.78 -4.10 6.68
CA THR A 163 27.06 -3.54 6.24
C THR A 163 28.23 -4.46 6.58
N ILE A 164 28.25 -5.03 7.80
CA ILE A 164 29.26 -6.01 8.23
C ILE A 164 29.20 -7.27 7.38
N ILE A 165 28.00 -7.82 7.15
CA ILE A 165 27.81 -9.01 6.29
C ILE A 165 28.28 -8.71 4.87
N LYS A 166 27.95 -7.53 4.32
CA LYS A 166 28.38 -7.11 2.99
C LYS A 166 29.90 -7.01 2.88
N LEU A 167 30.58 -6.46 3.89
CA LEU A 167 32.05 -6.39 3.93
C LEU A 167 32.70 -7.77 4.08
N LYS A 168 32.14 -8.63 4.93
CA LYS A 168 32.70 -9.95 5.25
C LYS A 168 32.49 -10.98 4.14
N TYR A 169 31.34 -10.98 3.49
CA TYR A 169 30.95 -12.02 2.53
C TYR A 169 30.85 -11.52 1.08
N PHE A 170 30.52 -10.25 0.85
CA PHE A 170 30.30 -9.68 -0.49
C PHE A 170 31.40 -8.69 -0.93
N SER A 171 32.53 -8.64 -0.23
CA SER A 171 33.74 -7.97 -0.74
C SER A 171 34.25 -8.71 -1.98
N LYS A 172 34.85 -7.98 -2.94
CA LYS A 172 35.29 -8.54 -4.24
C LYS A 172 36.26 -9.73 -4.10
N GLU A 173 36.89 -9.88 -2.94
CA GLU A 173 37.85 -10.94 -2.60
C GLU A 173 37.33 -11.96 -1.56
N GLY A 174 36.09 -11.80 -1.09
CA GLY A 174 35.46 -12.68 -0.12
C GLY A 174 35.37 -14.13 -0.61
N ARG A 175 35.52 -15.09 0.32
CA ARG A 175 35.49 -16.53 0.02
C ARG A 175 34.19 -16.92 -0.71
N PHE A 176 33.06 -16.35 -0.29
CA PHE A 176 31.75 -16.54 -0.90
C PHE A 176 31.66 -16.02 -2.35
N VAL A 177 32.17 -14.83 -2.64
CA VAL A 177 32.17 -14.28 -4.02
C VAL A 177 33.07 -15.11 -4.95
N ARG A 178 34.18 -15.64 -4.43
CA ARG A 178 35.06 -16.56 -5.17
C ARG A 178 34.37 -17.87 -5.49
N GLU A 179 33.67 -18.46 -4.52
CA GLU A 179 32.87 -19.68 -4.72
C GLU A 179 31.72 -19.46 -5.72
N LEU A 180 31.03 -18.32 -5.64
CA LEU A 180 29.98 -17.96 -6.60
C LEU A 180 30.54 -17.78 -8.01
N LYS A 181 31.69 -17.11 -8.14
CA LYS A 181 32.39 -16.96 -9.44
C LYS A 181 32.87 -18.31 -9.98
N SER A 182 33.42 -19.19 -9.15
CA SER A 182 33.86 -20.51 -9.60
C SER A 182 32.68 -21.38 -10.02
N PHE A 183 31.57 -21.33 -9.30
CA PHE A 183 30.34 -22.03 -9.65
C PHE A 183 29.72 -21.50 -10.96
N TYR A 184 29.69 -20.17 -11.13
CA TYR A 184 29.26 -19.54 -12.39
C TYR A 184 30.16 -19.94 -13.56
N SER A 185 31.49 -19.93 -13.37
CA SER A 185 32.46 -20.34 -14.39
C SER A 185 32.32 -21.83 -14.74
N TYR A 186 32.07 -22.68 -13.74
CA TYR A 186 31.79 -24.10 -13.91
C TYR A 186 30.55 -24.34 -14.78
N ILE A 187 29.42 -23.69 -14.44
CA ILE A 187 28.19 -23.77 -15.23
C ILE A 187 28.40 -23.23 -16.66
N LYS A 188 29.12 -22.11 -16.81
CA LYS A 188 29.40 -21.50 -18.11
C LYS A 188 30.25 -22.40 -19.01
N ASN A 189 31.29 -23.04 -18.45
CA ASN A 189 32.16 -23.98 -19.18
C ASN A 189 31.47 -25.30 -19.53
N ILE A 190 30.52 -25.76 -18.71
CA ILE A 190 29.66 -26.90 -19.06
C ILE A 190 28.78 -26.56 -20.26
N LYS A 191 28.24 -25.34 -20.31
CA LYS A 191 27.41 -24.88 -21.43
C LYS A 191 28.21 -24.70 -22.73
N SER A 192 29.48 -24.31 -22.64
CA SER A 192 30.35 -24.14 -23.83
C SER A 192 30.96 -25.45 -24.36
N ARG A 193 30.96 -26.54 -23.59
CA ARG A 193 31.40 -27.89 -24.04
C ARG A 193 30.30 -28.70 -24.74
N LYS A 194 29.06 -28.22 -24.73
CA LYS A 194 27.90 -28.83 -25.41
C LYS A 194 27.53 -28.14 -26.73
N SER A 195 28.36 -27.22 -27.20
CA SER A 195 28.37 -26.65 -28.56
C SER A 195 29.60 -27.16 -29.29
#